data_AF-A0AAW0VIP3-F1
#
_entry.id   AF-A0AAW0VIP3-F1
#
_cell.length_a   1.000
_cell.length_b   1.000
_cell.length_c   1.000
_cell.angle_alpha   90.00
_cell.angle_beta   90.00
_cell.angle_gamma   90.00
#
_symmetry.space_group_name_H-M   'P 1'
#
loop_
_entity.id
_entity.type
_entity.pdbx_description
1 polymer ?
#
loop_
_entity_poly.entity_id
_entity_poly.type
_entity_poly.pdbx_seq_one_letter_code
_entity_poly.pdbx_strand_id
1 'polypeptide(L)'
;MIPRVPQNKRLLVGVATAVTFILLYLISAQSGSPKVVYVDKATGTVVSDFKEALVGGSTLVGAPSAPASQPQPPHDEPPIKDSSQEENAALQQIGAKEEVGKQPGDCLIPGERVKATFVSLARNEELYELIKAIRNVEDRFNRKFRYDWVFLNDKPFTQEFKDLTSAIVSGKAMYGEIPKEHWSYPDWIDKDKAAKSRADMKAAGIIYGDSESYRHMCRFESGFFWRHPLLDEYDWYWRVEPGIQVHCDLNYDLFKYMEDNDKVYGFTISIYEFDKTIPTLWKHTKDFIKLHPEYLAKDNFMGFISNDKGETYNLCHFWSNFEVASLKFWRSQAYRDYFEYLDQTGGFFYERWGDAPVHSIAAALFLPKDKIHYFHDVGYNHGVYTQCPLNAEFRYEHRCDCNPNSDFTFRGYSCGKKYYEAMNLEKPKEWVDYQ
;
A
#
# COMPACT_ATOMS: atom_id res chain seq x y z
N MET A 1 -33.76 -7.13 66.41
CA MET A 1 -34.43 -8.17 65.59
C MET A 1 -34.52 -7.66 64.17
N ILE A 2 -33.68 -8.18 63.27
CA ILE A 2 -33.71 -7.89 61.83
C ILE A 2 -33.95 -9.25 61.14
N PRO A 3 -34.96 -9.42 60.28
CA PRO A 3 -35.30 -10.73 59.74
C PRO A 3 -34.36 -11.15 58.60
N ARG A 4 -33.91 -12.41 58.63
CA ARG A 4 -33.19 -13.07 57.53
C ARG A 4 -34.17 -13.38 56.39
N VAL A 5 -33.81 -12.97 55.17
CA VAL A 5 -34.52 -13.33 53.92
C VAL A 5 -34.09 -14.74 53.47
N PRO A 6 -34.98 -15.60 52.94
CA PRO A 6 -34.65 -16.99 52.62
C PRO A 6 -33.78 -17.11 51.36
N GLN A 7 -32.78 -17.99 51.43
CA GLN A 7 -31.75 -18.23 50.41
C GLN A 7 -32.27 -18.90 49.12
N ASN A 8 -33.55 -19.28 49.04
CA ASN A 8 -34.11 -20.02 47.90
C ASN A 8 -34.57 -19.13 46.72
N LYS A 9 -34.69 -17.80 46.89
CA LYS A 9 -35.08 -16.90 45.77
C LYS A 9 -33.92 -16.53 44.84
N ARG A 10 -32.66 -16.63 45.28
CA ARG A 10 -31.49 -16.34 44.43
C ARG A 10 -31.12 -17.50 43.50
N LEU A 11 -31.43 -18.74 43.88
CA LEU A 11 -31.14 -19.92 43.06
C LEU A 11 -32.14 -20.07 41.89
N LEU A 12 -33.43 -19.78 42.13
CA LEU A 12 -34.48 -19.82 41.09
C LEU A 12 -34.31 -18.75 40.01
N VAL A 13 -33.85 -17.55 40.38
CA VAL A 13 -33.56 -16.48 39.40
C VAL A 13 -32.30 -16.82 38.60
N GLY A 14 -31.25 -17.36 39.24
CA GLY A 14 -30.01 -17.77 38.55
C GLY A 14 -30.19 -18.91 37.55
N VAL A 15 -30.97 -19.94 37.89
CA VAL A 15 -31.28 -21.06 36.99
C VAL A 15 -32.20 -20.62 35.85
N ALA A 16 -33.18 -19.74 36.10
CA ALA A 16 -34.03 -19.21 35.02
C ALA A 16 -33.25 -18.36 34.02
N THR A 17 -32.31 -17.51 34.46
CA THR A 17 -31.43 -16.76 33.55
C THR A 17 -30.46 -17.66 32.78
N ALA A 18 -29.85 -18.67 33.41
CA ALA A 18 -28.92 -19.57 32.73
C ALA A 18 -29.63 -20.45 31.67
N VAL A 19 -30.84 -20.93 31.96
CA VAL A 19 -31.65 -21.70 31.00
C VAL A 19 -32.11 -20.82 29.84
N THR A 20 -32.40 -19.54 30.07
CA THR A 20 -32.79 -18.59 29.01
C THR A 20 -31.62 -18.24 28.08
N PHE A 21 -30.40 -18.08 28.62
CA PHE A 21 -29.20 -17.86 27.79
C PHE A 21 -28.75 -19.11 27.04
N ILE A 22 -28.90 -20.31 27.61
CA ILE A 22 -28.61 -21.57 26.92
C ILE A 22 -29.64 -21.85 25.82
N LEU A 23 -30.93 -21.55 26.04
CA LEU A 23 -31.95 -21.64 24.98
C LEU A 23 -31.69 -20.62 23.86
N LEU A 24 -31.32 -19.38 24.18
CA LEU A 24 -30.99 -18.37 23.18
C LEU A 24 -29.73 -18.73 22.38
N TYR A 25 -28.71 -19.31 23.02
CA TYR A 25 -27.50 -19.77 22.36
C TYR A 25 -27.74 -20.99 21.45
N LEU A 26 -28.59 -21.93 21.88
CA LEU A 26 -28.99 -23.09 21.06
C LEU A 26 -29.92 -22.70 19.90
N ILE A 27 -30.73 -21.64 20.05
CA ILE A 27 -31.55 -21.08 18.96
C ILE A 27 -30.68 -20.26 17.97
N SER A 28 -29.63 -19.56 18.44
CA SER A 28 -28.71 -18.85 17.54
C SER A 28 -27.72 -19.77 16.81
N ALA A 29 -27.36 -20.91 17.41
CA ALA A 29 -26.42 -21.88 16.86
C ALA A 29 -27.00 -22.81 15.76
N GLN A 30 -28.27 -22.61 15.37
CA GLN A 30 -28.89 -23.29 14.22
C GLN A 30 -29.07 -22.40 12.97
N SER A 31 -28.45 -21.21 12.93
CA SER A 31 -28.41 -20.42 11.71
C SER A 31 -27.23 -20.87 10.84
N GLY A 32 -27.53 -21.69 9.82
CA GLY A 32 -26.56 -22.06 8.79
C GLY A 32 -25.97 -20.83 8.10
N SER A 33 -24.76 -20.98 7.56
CA SER A 33 -24.08 -19.98 6.73
C SER A 33 -25.05 -19.38 5.69
N PRO A 34 -24.96 -18.06 5.39
CA PRO A 34 -25.91 -17.41 4.50
C PRO A 34 -25.90 -18.11 3.13
N LYS A 35 -27.02 -18.73 2.76
CA LYS A 35 -27.20 -19.30 1.42
C LYS A 35 -27.29 -18.15 0.43
N VAL A 36 -26.34 -18.10 -0.50
CA VAL A 36 -26.37 -17.17 -1.64
C VAL A 36 -27.59 -17.52 -2.50
N VAL A 37 -28.47 -16.54 -2.72
CA VAL A 37 -29.67 -16.67 -3.55
C VAL A 37 -29.41 -15.94 -4.86
N TYR A 38 -29.47 -16.67 -5.98
CA TYR A 38 -29.31 -16.09 -7.31
C TYR A 38 -30.67 -15.64 -7.83
N VAL A 39 -30.77 -14.38 -8.26
CA VAL A 39 -31.99 -13.78 -8.80
C VAL A 39 -31.76 -13.44 -10.26
N ASP A 40 -32.66 -13.87 -11.13
CA ASP A 40 -32.60 -13.52 -12.55
C ASP A 40 -32.78 -12.00 -12.71
N LYS A 41 -31.80 -11.35 -13.35
CA LYS A 41 -31.71 -9.89 -13.43
C LYS A 41 -32.82 -9.26 -14.27
N ALA A 42 -33.42 -9.99 -15.21
CA ALA A 42 -34.45 -9.48 -16.10
C ALA A 42 -35.86 -9.64 -15.51
N THR A 43 -36.10 -10.70 -14.75
CA THR A 43 -37.44 -11.08 -14.27
C THR A 43 -37.63 -10.95 -12.75
N GLY A 44 -36.54 -10.81 -11.99
CA GLY A 44 -36.59 -10.69 -10.53
C GLY A 44 -36.95 -11.99 -9.80
N THR A 45 -36.99 -13.13 -10.49
CA THR A 45 -37.35 -14.43 -9.91
C THR A 45 -36.13 -15.15 -9.33
N VAL A 46 -36.33 -15.84 -8.20
CA VAL A 46 -35.27 -16.62 -7.53
C VAL A 46 -35.00 -17.90 -8.34
N VAL A 47 -33.74 -18.11 -8.72
CA VAL A 47 -33.30 -19.27 -9.50
C VAL A 47 -33.03 -20.44 -8.54
N SER A 48 -33.91 -21.44 -8.52
CA SER A 48 -33.84 -22.59 -7.60
C SER A 48 -32.76 -23.62 -7.95
N ASP A 49 -32.33 -23.70 -9.22
CA ASP A 49 -31.52 -24.80 -9.75
C ASP A 49 -30.35 -24.30 -10.62
N PHE A 50 -29.54 -23.40 -10.08
CA PHE A 50 -28.34 -22.92 -10.78
C PHE A 50 -27.29 -24.04 -10.87
N LYS A 51 -27.19 -24.69 -12.04
CA LYS A 51 -26.06 -25.58 -12.39
C LYS A 51 -25.06 -24.79 -13.23
N GLU A 52 -23.84 -24.71 -12.74
CA GLU A 52 -22.71 -24.12 -13.45
C GLU A 52 -22.44 -24.92 -14.73
N ALA A 53 -22.80 -24.35 -15.88
CA ALA A 53 -22.62 -25.01 -17.16
C ALA A 53 -21.19 -24.82 -17.66
N LEU A 54 -20.41 -25.89 -17.62
CA LEU A 54 -19.21 -26.07 -18.44
C LEU A 54 -19.62 -25.97 -19.92
N VAL A 55 -19.14 -24.93 -20.61
CA VAL A 55 -19.34 -24.77 -22.06
C VAL A 55 -18.15 -25.40 -22.80
N GLY A 56 -18.41 -26.53 -23.44
CA GLY A 56 -17.79 -26.94 -24.71
C GLY A 56 -18.92 -27.48 -25.59
N GLY A 57 -18.97 -27.35 -26.91
CA GLY A 57 -18.14 -26.69 -27.92
C GLY A 57 -18.91 -26.75 -29.25
N SER A 58 -18.32 -26.27 -30.36
CA SER A 58 -18.81 -26.58 -31.71
C SER A 58 -17.65 -26.98 -32.63
N THR A 59 -17.81 -28.20 -33.13
CA THR A 59 -17.15 -28.99 -34.18
C THR A 59 -16.42 -28.28 -35.32
N LEU A 60 -15.21 -28.76 -35.63
CA LEU A 60 -14.69 -28.91 -37.00
C LEU A 60 -14.06 -30.31 -37.16
N VAL A 61 -14.30 -30.91 -38.33
CA VAL A 61 -13.98 -32.27 -38.75
C VAL A 61 -12.60 -32.32 -39.44
N GLY A 62 -11.82 -33.39 -39.20
CA GLY A 62 -10.71 -33.80 -40.09
C GLY A 62 -9.57 -34.57 -39.41
N ALA A 63 -9.45 -35.88 -39.71
CA ALA A 63 -8.34 -36.79 -39.38
C ALA A 63 -7.03 -36.40 -40.15
N PRO A 64 -5.80 -36.94 -39.88
CA PRO A 64 -5.49 -38.27 -39.35
C PRO A 64 -4.35 -38.37 -38.29
N SER A 65 -4.23 -39.57 -37.73
CA SER A 65 -3.25 -40.07 -36.77
C SER A 65 -1.83 -40.28 -37.33
N ALA A 66 -0.80 -39.90 -36.56
CA ALA A 66 0.56 -40.52 -36.52
C ALA A 66 1.37 -39.92 -35.34
N PRO A 67 2.56 -40.46 -34.99
CA PRO A 67 2.81 -41.63 -34.15
C PRO A 67 3.32 -41.26 -32.74
N ALA A 68 3.34 -42.23 -31.83
CA ALA A 68 3.91 -42.11 -30.49
C ALA A 68 5.40 -41.70 -30.53
N SER A 69 5.73 -40.57 -29.92
CA SER A 69 7.11 -40.13 -29.66
C SER A 69 7.54 -40.52 -28.24
N GLN A 70 8.73 -41.13 -28.17
CA GLN A 70 9.41 -41.59 -26.96
C GLN A 70 9.74 -40.46 -25.97
N PRO A 71 9.99 -40.77 -24.68
CA PRO A 71 10.34 -39.76 -23.67
C PRO A 71 11.68 -39.09 -24.00
N GLN A 72 11.70 -37.76 -24.05
CA GLN A 72 12.93 -36.97 -24.14
C GLN A 72 13.65 -36.94 -22.77
N PRO A 73 15.00 -36.91 -22.75
CA PRO A 73 15.79 -36.78 -21.53
C PRO A 73 15.63 -35.38 -20.91
N PRO A 74 15.98 -35.22 -19.62
CA PRO A 74 15.75 -33.96 -18.91
C PRO A 74 16.58 -32.84 -19.56
N HIS A 75 15.90 -31.77 -19.97
CA HIS A 75 16.55 -30.54 -20.37
C HIS A 75 16.96 -29.78 -19.10
N ASP A 76 18.25 -29.43 -19.04
CA ASP A 76 18.86 -28.61 -18.00
C ASP A 76 18.05 -27.32 -17.78
N GLU A 77 17.55 -27.13 -16.56
CA GLU A 77 17.01 -25.85 -16.09
C GLU A 77 18.11 -24.78 -16.16
N PRO A 78 17.86 -23.59 -16.72
CA PRO A 78 18.77 -22.47 -16.54
C PRO A 78 18.77 -22.08 -15.05
N PRO A 79 19.94 -21.81 -14.44
CA PRO A 79 20.01 -21.52 -13.02
C PRO A 79 19.24 -20.25 -12.68
N ILE A 80 18.53 -20.34 -11.56
CA ILE A 80 17.94 -19.23 -10.81
C ILE A 80 18.96 -18.09 -10.75
N LYS A 81 18.55 -16.87 -11.13
CA LYS A 81 19.41 -15.69 -11.02
C LYS A 81 19.92 -15.60 -9.59
N ASP A 82 21.24 -15.57 -9.53
CA ASP A 82 22.07 -15.78 -8.37
C ASP A 82 21.92 -14.64 -7.35
N SER A 83 21.31 -14.95 -6.19
CA SER A 83 21.27 -14.08 -5.01
C SER A 83 22.68 -13.70 -4.51
N SER A 84 23.72 -14.42 -4.95
CA SER A 84 25.10 -14.06 -4.66
C SER A 84 25.51 -12.75 -5.30
N GLN A 85 24.87 -12.25 -6.37
CA GLN A 85 25.23 -10.95 -6.94
C GLN A 85 24.76 -9.80 -6.05
N GLU A 86 23.58 -9.93 -5.44
CA GLU A 86 23.05 -8.99 -4.44
C GLU A 86 23.84 -9.10 -3.13
N GLU A 87 24.19 -10.32 -2.70
CA GLU A 87 25.06 -10.55 -1.54
C GLU A 87 26.48 -10.03 -1.77
N ASN A 88 27.06 -10.22 -2.96
CA ASN A 88 28.40 -9.72 -3.29
C ASN A 88 28.43 -8.20 -3.45
N ALA A 89 27.34 -7.57 -3.92
CA ALA A 89 27.19 -6.12 -3.91
C ALA A 89 27.10 -5.57 -2.47
N ALA A 90 26.38 -6.27 -1.59
CA ALA A 90 26.34 -5.96 -0.16
C ALA A 90 27.71 -6.15 0.52
N LEU A 91 28.44 -7.23 0.20
CA LEU A 91 29.76 -7.53 0.73
C LEU A 91 30.84 -6.55 0.23
N GLN A 92 30.73 -6.03 -1.00
CA GLN A 92 31.65 -5.00 -1.52
C GLN A 92 31.52 -3.64 -0.79
N GLN A 93 30.35 -3.33 -0.21
CA GLN A 93 30.16 -2.12 0.62
C GLN A 93 30.87 -2.20 1.98
N ILE A 94 31.20 -3.41 2.45
CA ILE A 94 31.86 -3.65 3.77
C ILE A 94 33.37 -3.33 3.70
N GLY A 95 33.91 -2.98 2.53
CA GLY A 95 35.34 -2.68 2.32
C GLY A 95 35.84 -1.32 2.83
N ALA A 96 35.01 -0.51 3.49
CA ALA A 96 35.43 0.77 4.06
C ALA A 96 35.81 0.63 5.54
N LYS A 97 36.96 1.22 5.89
CA LYS A 97 37.57 1.18 7.22
C LYS A 97 36.54 1.44 8.33
N GLU A 98 36.48 0.48 9.25
CA GLU A 98 35.61 0.42 10.42
C GLU A 98 35.63 1.70 11.26
N GLU A 99 34.48 2.39 11.32
CA GLU A 99 34.06 3.06 12.56
C GLU A 99 32.88 2.27 13.14
N VAL A 100 33.21 1.17 13.84
CA VAL A 100 32.22 0.42 14.62
C VAL A 100 31.68 1.36 15.72
N GLY A 101 30.37 1.60 15.71
CA GLY A 101 29.71 2.42 16.72
C GLY A 101 30.00 1.93 18.13
N LYS A 102 30.10 2.87 19.07
CA LYS A 102 30.54 2.62 20.45
C LYS A 102 29.49 1.88 21.32
N GLN A 103 28.35 1.47 20.76
CA GLN A 103 27.25 0.81 21.48
C GLN A 103 26.72 -0.41 20.68
N PRO A 104 26.22 -1.46 21.36
CA PRO A 104 25.48 -2.53 20.70
C PRO A 104 24.25 -1.97 19.96
N GLY A 105 24.13 -2.25 18.66
CA GLY A 105 23.05 -1.72 17.80
C GLY A 105 23.41 -0.46 16.98
N ASP A 106 24.66 0.00 17.05
CA ASP A 106 25.19 1.13 16.24
C ASP A 106 26.13 0.66 15.11
N CYS A 107 25.82 -0.46 14.45
CA CYS A 107 26.58 -0.87 13.28
C CYS A 107 26.23 0.03 12.09
N LEU A 108 26.94 1.16 11.99
CA LEU A 108 26.99 1.96 10.77
C LEU A 108 27.45 1.05 9.63
N ILE A 109 26.67 0.97 8.56
CA ILE A 109 27.08 0.27 7.34
C ILE A 109 27.79 1.30 6.47
N PRO A 110 29.12 1.26 6.29
CA PRO A 110 29.83 2.23 5.47
C PRO A 110 29.32 2.23 4.02
N GLY A 111 29.45 3.37 3.34
CA GLY A 111 29.08 3.48 1.93
C GLY A 111 28.77 4.91 1.52
N GLU A 112 28.80 5.18 0.22
CA GLU A 112 28.30 6.43 -0.33
C GLU A 112 26.78 6.49 -0.15
N ARG A 113 26.28 7.66 0.27
CA ARG A 113 24.85 7.91 0.47
C ARG A 113 24.31 8.73 -0.69
N VAL A 114 23.11 8.38 -1.14
CA VAL A 114 22.40 9.16 -2.14
C VAL A 114 21.68 10.32 -1.44
N LYS A 115 21.21 11.32 -2.20
CA LYS A 115 20.45 12.42 -1.61
C LYS A 115 19.02 11.96 -1.27
N ALA A 116 18.82 11.42 -0.08
CA ALA A 116 17.53 10.89 0.37
C ALA A 116 17.14 11.35 1.78
N THR A 117 15.83 11.29 2.06
CA THR A 117 15.26 11.58 3.37
C THR A 117 14.04 10.70 3.63
N PHE A 118 13.69 10.48 4.89
CA PHE A 118 12.32 10.12 5.24
C PHE A 118 11.44 11.37 5.18
N VAL A 119 10.17 11.20 4.84
CA VAL A 119 9.17 12.25 4.91
C VAL A 119 7.94 11.75 5.66
N SER A 120 7.47 12.55 6.61
CA SER A 120 6.27 12.27 7.39
C SER A 120 5.38 13.51 7.45
N LEU A 121 4.18 13.39 6.87
CA LEU A 121 3.08 14.29 7.16
C LEU A 121 2.40 13.84 8.46
N ALA A 122 2.44 14.67 9.50
CA ALA A 122 1.87 14.30 10.79
C ALA A 122 1.36 15.52 11.56
N ARG A 123 0.27 15.34 12.31
CA ARG A 123 -0.24 16.35 13.23
C ARG A 123 0.42 16.22 14.59
N ASN A 124 0.36 17.28 15.38
CA ASN A 124 0.93 17.29 16.73
C ASN A 124 0.30 16.19 17.62
N GLU A 125 -0.98 15.90 17.43
CA GLU A 125 -1.74 14.92 18.21
C GLU A 125 -1.33 13.47 17.90
N GLU A 126 -0.62 13.23 16.80
CA GLU A 126 -0.18 11.90 16.34
C GLU A 126 1.24 11.56 16.80
N LEU A 127 1.90 12.46 17.54
CA LEU A 127 3.30 12.35 17.97
C LEU A 127 3.64 10.98 18.54
N TYR A 128 2.85 10.46 19.47
CA TYR A 128 3.16 9.20 20.16
C TYR A 128 2.98 7.96 19.29
N GLU A 129 2.07 7.97 18.31
CA GLU A 129 1.99 6.91 17.30
C GLU A 129 3.13 7.02 16.29
N LEU A 130 3.51 8.25 15.90
CA LEU A 130 4.65 8.47 15.02
C LEU A 130 5.98 8.07 15.67
N ILE A 131 6.18 8.30 16.96
CA ILE A 131 7.40 7.87 17.69
C ILE A 131 7.58 6.36 17.59
N LYS A 132 6.51 5.57 17.65
CA LYS A 132 6.59 4.11 17.49
C LYS A 132 7.07 3.75 16.08
N ALA A 133 6.51 4.39 15.06
CA ALA A 133 6.93 4.23 13.67
C ALA A 133 8.41 4.60 13.47
N ILE A 134 8.83 5.78 13.93
CA ILE A 134 10.23 6.24 13.84
C ILE A 134 11.16 5.23 14.51
N ARG A 135 10.87 4.81 15.75
CA ARG A 135 11.70 3.84 16.47
C ARG A 135 11.84 2.53 15.71
N ASN A 136 10.76 2.07 15.09
CA ASN A 136 10.78 0.84 14.33
C ASN A 136 11.61 0.99 13.03
N VAL A 137 11.48 2.10 12.30
CA VAL A 137 12.34 2.39 11.13
C VAL A 137 13.81 2.54 11.53
N GLU A 138 14.08 3.22 12.64
CA GLU A 138 15.44 3.38 13.19
C GLU A 138 16.05 2.02 13.55
N ASP A 139 15.31 1.16 14.25
CA ASP A 139 15.75 -0.17 14.67
C ASP A 139 16.03 -1.10 13.49
N ARG A 140 15.11 -1.14 12.52
CA ARG A 140 15.19 -2.07 11.37
C ARG A 140 16.11 -1.59 10.25
N PHE A 141 16.29 -0.28 10.10
CA PHE A 141 17.02 0.32 8.97
C PHE A 141 17.91 1.50 9.38
N ASN A 142 17.34 2.61 9.86
CA ASN A 142 18.01 3.90 9.72
C ASN A 142 19.22 4.11 10.65
N ARG A 143 19.32 3.44 11.81
CA ARG A 143 20.52 3.54 12.66
C ARG A 143 21.81 3.14 11.93
N LYS A 144 21.69 2.30 10.89
CA LYS A 144 22.79 1.82 10.04
C LYS A 144 23.19 2.83 8.97
N PHE A 145 22.22 3.59 8.45
CA PHE A 145 22.40 4.44 7.25
C PHE A 145 22.39 5.95 7.53
N ARG A 146 21.67 6.39 8.57
CA ARG A 146 21.55 7.76 9.09
C ARG A 146 21.04 8.79 8.07
N TYR A 147 20.02 8.42 7.31
CA TYR A 147 19.28 9.37 6.48
C TYR A 147 18.47 10.34 7.33
N ASP A 148 18.29 11.55 6.79
CA ASP A 148 17.56 12.64 7.42
C ASP A 148 16.05 12.39 7.48
N TRP A 149 15.35 13.16 8.32
CA TRP A 149 13.90 13.13 8.47
C TRP A 149 13.31 14.51 8.23
N VAL A 150 12.33 14.59 7.33
CA VAL A 150 11.51 15.79 7.10
C VAL A 150 10.11 15.56 7.64
N PHE A 151 9.71 16.36 8.62
CA PHE A 151 8.36 16.37 9.17
C PHE A 151 7.59 17.56 8.61
N LEU A 152 6.40 17.32 8.07
CA LEU A 152 5.51 18.34 7.49
C LEU A 152 4.16 18.34 8.24
N ASN A 153 3.55 19.51 8.40
CA ASN A 153 2.28 19.68 9.10
C ASN A 153 1.54 20.92 8.56
N ASP A 154 0.20 20.87 8.54
CA ASP A 154 -0.65 22.01 8.17
C ASP A 154 -0.72 23.09 9.26
N LYS A 155 -0.09 22.84 10.41
CA LYS A 155 0.08 23.77 11.53
C LYS A 155 1.52 23.77 12.03
N PRO A 156 1.93 24.80 12.78
CA PRO A 156 3.22 24.78 13.48
C PRO A 156 3.35 23.56 14.39
N PHE A 157 4.49 22.86 14.31
CA PHE A 157 4.84 21.81 15.27
C PHE A 157 5.08 22.39 16.66
N THR A 158 4.61 21.70 17.70
CA THR A 158 4.91 22.03 19.09
C THR A 158 6.39 21.78 19.41
N GLN A 159 6.89 22.41 20.46
CA GLN A 159 8.27 22.18 20.91
C GLN A 159 8.48 20.72 21.37
N GLU A 160 7.49 20.13 22.04
CA GLU A 160 7.52 18.71 22.44
C GLU A 160 7.69 17.79 21.24
N PHE A 161 6.96 18.05 20.14
CA PHE A 161 7.09 17.27 18.91
C PHE A 161 8.53 17.31 18.40
N LYS A 162 9.10 18.51 18.30
CA LYS A 162 10.47 18.73 17.81
C LYS A 162 11.50 18.06 18.72
N ASP A 163 11.41 18.28 20.03
CA ASP A 163 12.36 17.74 21.00
C ASP A 163 12.34 16.20 21.01
N LEU A 164 11.16 15.58 21.04
CA LEU A 164 11.05 14.12 21.08
C LEU A 164 11.49 13.46 19.78
N THR A 165 11.08 13.98 18.63
CA THR A 165 11.48 13.40 17.34
C THR A 165 12.98 13.62 17.07
N SER A 166 13.52 14.79 17.36
CA SER A 166 14.97 15.07 17.24
C SER A 166 15.82 14.18 18.16
N ALA A 167 15.30 13.77 19.31
CA ALA A 167 16.02 12.91 20.26
C ALA A 167 16.08 11.43 19.84
N ILE A 168 15.21 10.97 18.93
CA ILE A 168 15.12 9.54 18.56
C ILE A 168 15.62 9.23 17.16
N VAL A 169 15.59 10.19 16.23
CA VAL A 169 16.13 9.98 14.87
C VAL A 169 17.65 9.95 14.90
N SER A 170 18.26 9.13 14.05
CA SER A 170 19.74 9.08 13.95
C SER A 170 20.33 10.07 12.93
N GLY A 171 19.53 10.50 11.95
CA GLY A 171 19.85 11.58 11.01
C GLY A 171 19.41 12.96 11.49
N LYS A 172 19.44 13.98 10.62
CA LYS A 172 18.96 15.33 10.94
C LYS A 172 17.43 15.39 10.86
N ALA A 173 16.77 15.90 11.89
CA ALA A 173 15.35 16.22 11.85
C ALA A 173 15.12 17.65 11.32
N MET A 174 14.16 17.80 10.41
CA MET A 174 13.71 19.08 9.86
C MET A 174 12.20 19.19 9.94
N TYR A 175 11.70 20.41 10.14
CA TYR A 175 10.28 20.66 10.42
C TYR A 175 9.78 21.76 9.51
N GLY A 176 8.77 21.45 8.68
CA GLY A 176 8.13 22.37 7.74
C GLY A 176 6.65 22.56 8.06
N GLU A 177 6.19 23.80 7.99
CA GLU A 177 4.77 24.12 7.95
C GLU A 177 4.33 24.23 6.49
N ILE A 178 3.21 23.58 6.15
CA ILE A 178 2.71 23.53 4.80
C ILE A 178 2.16 24.92 4.40
N PRO A 179 2.57 25.48 3.25
CA PRO A 179 2.00 26.72 2.75
C PRO A 179 0.48 26.62 2.59
N LYS A 180 -0.23 27.68 2.97
CA LYS A 180 -1.70 27.69 2.99
C LYS A 180 -2.30 27.35 1.61
N GLU A 181 -1.69 27.80 0.54
CA GLU A 181 -2.07 27.51 -0.86
C GLU A 181 -2.01 26.02 -1.22
N HIS A 182 -1.19 25.23 -0.54
CA HIS A 182 -1.09 23.78 -0.72
C HIS A 182 -2.09 23.03 0.17
N TRP A 183 -2.60 23.67 1.23
CA TRP A 183 -3.57 23.11 2.19
C TRP A 183 -4.84 23.97 2.32
N SER A 184 -5.43 24.35 1.19
CA SER A 184 -6.71 25.07 1.13
C SER A 184 -7.51 24.69 -0.12
N TYR A 185 -8.75 25.18 -0.20
CA TYR A 185 -9.54 25.07 -1.42
C TYR A 185 -9.00 26.02 -2.49
N PRO A 186 -8.69 25.54 -3.69
CA PRO A 186 -8.46 26.39 -4.86
C PRO A 186 -9.70 27.21 -5.24
N ASP A 187 -9.50 28.32 -5.94
CA ASP A 187 -10.57 29.26 -6.31
C ASP A 187 -11.64 28.66 -7.24
N TRP A 188 -11.29 27.63 -8.00
CA TRP A 188 -12.24 26.93 -8.89
C TRP A 188 -13.09 25.87 -8.17
N ILE A 189 -12.91 25.68 -6.86
CA ILE A 189 -13.70 24.73 -6.09
C ILE A 189 -14.93 25.40 -5.47
N ASP A 190 -16.10 24.92 -5.89
CA ASP A 190 -17.38 25.20 -5.25
C ASP A 190 -17.44 24.48 -3.89
N LYS A 191 -17.33 25.26 -2.82
CA LYS A 191 -17.29 24.76 -1.44
C LYS A 191 -18.62 24.16 -0.99
N ASP A 192 -19.75 24.65 -1.52
CA ASP A 192 -21.08 24.12 -1.19
C ASP A 192 -21.27 22.75 -1.85
N LYS A 193 -20.84 22.60 -3.10
CA LYS A 193 -20.80 21.30 -3.78
C LYS A 193 -19.89 20.30 -3.06
N ALA A 194 -18.70 20.74 -2.65
CA ALA A 194 -17.79 19.89 -1.87
C ALA A 194 -18.38 19.49 -0.51
N ALA A 195 -19.04 20.41 0.20
CA ALA A 195 -19.71 20.13 1.47
C ALA A 195 -20.87 19.13 1.28
N LYS A 196 -21.66 19.27 0.21
CA LYS A 196 -22.70 18.32 -0.15
C LYS A 196 -22.13 16.93 -0.42
N SER A 197 -21.05 16.81 -1.19
CA SER A 197 -20.40 15.52 -1.45
C SER A 197 -19.95 14.84 -0.15
N ARG A 198 -19.35 15.61 0.78
CA ARG A 198 -18.98 15.10 2.10
C ARG A 198 -20.18 14.55 2.88
N ALA A 199 -21.30 15.27 2.88
CA ALA A 199 -22.53 14.83 3.53
C ALA A 199 -23.11 13.55 2.88
N ASP A 200 -23.12 13.47 1.56
CA ASP A 200 -23.63 12.31 0.82
C ASP A 200 -22.75 11.06 1.08
N MET A 201 -21.41 11.21 1.07
CA MET A 201 -20.48 10.12 1.37
C MET A 201 -20.56 9.66 2.84
N LYS A 202 -20.83 10.58 3.78
CA LYS A 202 -21.13 10.24 5.18
C LYS A 202 -22.34 9.33 5.29
N ALA A 203 -23.43 9.71 4.62
CA ALA A 203 -24.67 8.95 4.62
C ALA A 203 -24.50 7.57 3.99
N ALA A 204 -23.58 7.44 3.03
CA ALA A 204 -23.21 6.16 2.41
C ALA A 204 -22.23 5.31 3.23
N GLY A 205 -21.77 5.77 4.41
CA GLY A 205 -20.85 5.03 5.27
C GLY A 205 -19.43 4.85 4.71
N ILE A 206 -19.01 5.74 3.78
CA ILE A 206 -17.67 5.68 3.18
C ILE A 206 -16.65 6.19 4.22
N ILE A 207 -15.58 5.42 4.46
CA ILE A 207 -14.50 5.81 5.37
C ILE A 207 -13.92 7.18 4.96
N TYR A 208 -13.74 8.09 5.92
CA TYR A 208 -13.34 9.49 5.68
C TYR A 208 -14.23 10.26 4.69
N GLY A 209 -15.43 9.76 4.40
CA GLY A 209 -16.37 10.35 3.44
C GLY A 209 -16.72 11.79 3.80
N ASP A 210 -16.88 12.11 5.08
CA ASP A 210 -17.17 13.46 5.57
C ASP A 210 -15.93 14.29 5.96
N SER A 211 -14.73 13.72 5.85
CA SER A 211 -13.51 14.38 6.31
C SER A 211 -12.98 15.38 5.28
N GLU A 212 -12.98 16.66 5.65
CA GLU A 212 -12.44 17.75 4.84
C GLU A 212 -10.90 17.75 4.86
N SER A 213 -10.30 17.61 6.04
CA SER A 213 -8.85 17.56 6.19
C SER A 213 -8.23 16.36 5.46
N TYR A 214 -8.95 15.22 5.40
CA TYR A 214 -8.47 14.06 4.64
C TYR A 214 -8.36 14.34 3.13
N ARG A 215 -9.27 15.14 2.57
CA ARG A 215 -9.19 15.54 1.15
C ARG A 215 -8.05 16.51 0.88
N HIS A 216 -7.79 17.44 1.81
CA HIS A 216 -6.60 18.28 1.75
C HIS A 216 -5.32 17.44 1.83
N MET A 217 -5.27 16.44 2.71
CA MET A 217 -4.17 15.48 2.79
C MET A 217 -3.96 14.75 1.45
N CYS A 218 -4.99 14.12 0.89
CA CYS A 218 -4.85 13.40 -0.38
C CYS A 218 -4.39 14.32 -1.52
N ARG A 219 -4.89 15.55 -1.58
CA ARG A 219 -4.42 16.54 -2.56
C ARG A 219 -2.97 16.97 -2.30
N PHE A 220 -2.57 17.15 -1.04
CA PHE A 220 -1.23 17.53 -0.64
C PHE A 220 -0.19 16.45 -1.00
N GLU A 221 -0.50 15.20 -0.66
CA GLU A 221 0.34 14.05 -1.01
C GLU A 221 0.41 13.86 -2.53
N SER A 222 -0.70 14.10 -3.26
CA SER A 222 -0.67 14.04 -4.72
C SER A 222 0.21 15.13 -5.36
N GLY A 223 0.10 16.37 -4.89
CA GLY A 223 0.53 17.53 -5.66
C GLY A 223 1.68 18.34 -5.09
N PHE A 224 1.94 18.27 -3.78
CA PHE A 224 2.64 19.36 -3.09
C PHE A 224 3.74 18.94 -2.13
N PHE A 225 3.71 17.76 -1.50
CA PHE A 225 4.76 17.40 -0.54
C PHE A 225 6.15 17.46 -1.20
N TRP A 226 6.28 16.92 -2.42
CA TRP A 226 7.50 16.90 -3.23
C TRP A 226 7.93 18.28 -3.77
N ARG A 227 7.10 19.31 -3.58
CA ARG A 227 7.40 20.73 -3.87
C ARG A 227 7.80 21.52 -2.63
N HIS A 228 7.75 20.92 -1.44
CA HIS A 228 8.09 21.64 -0.21
C HIS A 228 9.59 21.98 -0.20
N PRO A 229 10.01 23.20 0.17
CA PRO A 229 11.42 23.63 0.08
C PRO A 229 12.42 22.74 0.83
N LEU A 230 11.99 22.11 1.93
CA LEU A 230 12.81 21.14 2.67
C LEU A 230 13.14 19.87 1.86
N LEU A 231 12.45 19.63 0.74
CA LEU A 231 12.73 18.50 -0.15
C LEU A 231 13.62 18.88 -1.35
N ASP A 232 13.94 20.16 -1.55
CA ASP A 232 14.68 20.62 -2.75
C ASP A 232 16.10 20.04 -2.84
N GLU A 233 16.73 19.73 -1.72
CA GLU A 233 18.07 19.14 -1.67
C GLU A 233 18.10 17.62 -1.88
N TYR A 234 16.94 16.95 -1.90
CA TYR A 234 16.82 15.50 -2.01
C TYR A 234 16.36 15.05 -3.41
N ASP A 235 16.86 13.89 -3.82
CA ASP A 235 16.47 13.17 -5.04
C ASP A 235 15.49 12.02 -4.74
N TRP A 236 15.48 11.51 -3.51
CA TRP A 236 14.69 10.36 -3.06
C TRP A 236 13.97 10.66 -1.75
N TYR A 237 12.82 10.01 -1.55
CA TYR A 237 12.12 10.02 -0.27
C TYR A 237 11.63 8.64 0.11
N TRP A 238 11.53 8.37 1.41
CA TRP A 238 10.74 7.29 1.96
C TRP A 238 9.60 7.87 2.81
N ARG A 239 8.34 7.70 2.37
CA ARG A 239 7.16 8.09 3.15
C ARG A 239 6.96 7.17 4.35
N VAL A 240 6.82 7.77 5.53
CA VAL A 240 6.56 7.07 6.80
C VAL A 240 5.38 7.72 7.50
N GLU A 241 4.33 6.94 7.77
CA GLU A 241 3.14 7.40 8.50
C GLU A 241 3.14 6.95 9.98
N PRO A 242 2.39 7.65 10.86
CA PRO A 242 2.09 7.14 12.19
C PRO A 242 1.44 5.75 12.13
N GLY A 243 1.84 4.85 13.03
CA GLY A 243 1.20 3.52 13.18
C GLY A 243 1.72 2.42 12.23
N ILE A 244 2.78 2.68 11.47
CA ILE A 244 3.44 1.65 10.64
C ILE A 244 4.33 0.73 11.50
N GLN A 245 4.65 -0.44 10.95
CA GLN A 245 5.70 -1.33 11.42
C GLN A 245 6.51 -1.86 10.24
N VAL A 246 7.83 -1.85 10.37
CA VAL A 246 8.82 -2.61 9.61
C VAL A 246 9.19 -3.82 10.47
N HIS A 247 9.01 -5.01 9.90
CA HIS A 247 9.08 -6.27 10.61
C HIS A 247 10.45 -6.93 10.52
N CYS A 248 11.19 -6.66 9.44
CA CYS A 248 12.45 -7.31 9.10
C CYS A 248 13.61 -6.33 9.18
N ASP A 249 14.81 -6.83 9.46
CA ASP A 249 16.01 -6.02 9.39
C ASP A 249 16.47 -5.83 7.95
N LEU A 250 16.67 -4.56 7.62
CA LEU A 250 17.11 -4.13 6.32
C LEU A 250 18.60 -3.81 6.40
N ASN A 251 19.43 -4.75 5.91
CA ASN A 251 20.90 -4.67 6.00
C ASN A 251 21.53 -4.13 4.71
N TYR A 252 20.73 -3.53 3.83
CA TYR A 252 21.18 -2.80 2.65
C TYR A 252 20.44 -1.47 2.56
N ASP A 253 21.03 -0.52 1.85
CA ASP A 253 20.49 0.82 1.69
C ASP A 253 19.40 0.83 0.60
N LEU A 254 18.13 1.01 1.00
CA LEU A 254 16.99 0.99 0.07
C LEU A 254 17.10 2.10 -0.99
N PHE A 255 17.55 3.29 -0.60
CA PHE A 255 17.65 4.41 -1.54
C PHE A 255 18.76 4.18 -2.55
N LYS A 256 19.91 3.69 -2.08
CA LYS A 256 21.02 3.32 -2.95
C LYS A 256 20.67 2.15 -3.86
N TYR A 257 19.92 1.15 -3.38
CA TYR A 257 19.41 0.07 -4.23
C TYR A 257 18.55 0.63 -5.37
N MET A 258 17.64 1.55 -5.07
CA MET A 258 16.77 2.16 -6.08
C MET A 258 17.58 2.95 -7.12
N GLU A 259 18.61 3.69 -6.70
CA GLU A 259 19.51 4.43 -7.61
C GLU A 259 20.39 3.50 -8.45
N ASP A 260 21.09 2.55 -7.82
CA ASP A 260 22.04 1.64 -8.48
C ASP A 260 21.33 0.67 -9.46
N ASN A 261 20.05 0.36 -9.23
CA ASN A 261 19.25 -0.52 -10.08
C ASN A 261 18.26 0.22 -11.01
N ASP A 262 18.46 1.53 -11.18
CA ASP A 262 17.72 2.37 -12.11
C ASP A 262 16.19 2.22 -11.95
N LYS A 263 15.75 2.18 -10.69
CA LYS A 263 14.34 2.17 -10.27
C LYS A 263 13.85 3.60 -10.06
N VAL A 264 12.55 3.78 -9.91
CA VAL A 264 11.93 5.10 -9.72
C VAL A 264 10.88 5.07 -8.62
N TYR A 265 10.08 4.01 -8.54
CA TYR A 265 8.97 3.92 -7.58
C TYR A 265 8.96 2.54 -6.92
N GLY A 266 9.06 2.50 -5.60
CA GLY A 266 9.10 1.28 -4.81
C GLY A 266 7.96 1.22 -3.79
N PHE A 267 7.33 0.05 -3.66
CA PHE A 267 6.18 -0.19 -2.77
C PHE A 267 6.25 -1.56 -2.06
N THR A 268 5.45 -1.73 -1.01
CA THR A 268 5.27 -3.01 -0.29
C THR A 268 3.86 -3.59 -0.41
N ILE A 269 2.81 -2.76 -0.39
CA ILE A 269 1.42 -3.24 -0.44
C ILE A 269 0.73 -2.70 -1.69
N SER A 270 -0.10 -3.54 -2.32
CA SER A 270 -1.03 -3.13 -3.39
C SER A 270 -2.44 -3.65 -3.12
N ILE A 271 -3.45 -2.85 -3.46
CA ILE A 271 -4.84 -3.08 -3.05
C ILE A 271 -5.81 -2.51 -4.09
N TYR A 272 -7.06 -3.01 -4.07
CA TYR A 272 -8.16 -2.38 -4.81
C TYR A 272 -8.68 -1.15 -4.07
N GLU A 273 -8.86 -0.04 -4.78
CA GLU A 273 -9.57 1.12 -4.27
C GLU A 273 -11.08 0.85 -4.20
N PHE A 274 -11.77 1.59 -3.33
CA PHE A 274 -13.23 1.66 -3.33
C PHE A 274 -13.72 2.56 -4.47
N ASP A 275 -14.35 1.97 -5.48
CA ASP A 275 -14.88 2.63 -6.68
C ASP A 275 -15.65 3.93 -6.41
N LYS A 276 -16.48 3.96 -5.36
CA LYS A 276 -17.30 5.11 -4.94
C LYS A 276 -16.50 6.36 -4.59
N THR A 277 -15.19 6.21 -4.39
CA THR A 277 -14.30 7.30 -3.97
C THR A 277 -13.63 7.98 -5.16
N ILE A 278 -13.61 7.29 -6.31
CA ILE A 278 -12.95 7.69 -7.55
C ILE A 278 -13.80 7.45 -8.83
N PRO A 279 -15.14 7.64 -8.82
CA PRO A 279 -15.99 7.28 -9.96
C PRO A 279 -15.61 7.95 -11.29
N THR A 280 -14.98 9.12 -11.27
CA THR A 280 -14.56 9.80 -12.51
C THR A 280 -13.05 9.87 -12.74
N LEU A 281 -12.23 9.40 -11.80
CA LEU A 281 -10.76 9.48 -11.88
C LEU A 281 -10.24 8.87 -13.19
N TRP A 282 -10.63 7.63 -13.50
CA TRP A 282 -10.14 6.97 -14.72
C TRP A 282 -10.59 7.66 -16.00
N LYS A 283 -11.82 8.18 -16.03
CA LYS A 283 -12.30 8.95 -17.18
C LYS A 283 -11.42 10.18 -17.39
N HIS A 284 -11.15 10.94 -16.32
CA HIS A 284 -10.28 12.10 -16.39
C HIS A 284 -8.86 11.74 -16.80
N THR A 285 -8.29 10.65 -16.30
CA THR A 285 -7.00 10.12 -16.75
C THR A 285 -7.00 9.82 -18.25
N LYS A 286 -8.02 9.11 -18.77
CA LYS A 286 -8.12 8.84 -20.21
C LYS A 286 -8.22 10.13 -21.04
N ASP A 287 -8.97 11.10 -20.55
CA ASP A 287 -9.11 12.39 -21.21
C ASP A 287 -7.76 13.15 -21.21
N PHE A 288 -6.97 13.08 -20.13
CA PHE A 288 -5.61 13.62 -20.07
C PHE A 288 -4.65 12.93 -21.06
N ILE A 289 -4.63 11.58 -21.10
CA ILE A 289 -3.75 10.84 -22.03
C ILE A 289 -4.08 11.12 -23.50
N LYS A 290 -5.35 11.40 -23.83
CA LYS A 290 -5.71 11.84 -25.19
C LYS A 290 -5.15 13.21 -25.54
N LEU A 291 -5.04 14.10 -24.55
CA LEU A 291 -4.46 15.44 -24.72
C LEU A 291 -2.92 15.38 -24.76
N HIS A 292 -2.33 14.46 -24.01
CA HIS A 292 -0.88 14.28 -23.86
C HIS A 292 -0.41 12.85 -24.13
N PRO A 293 -0.59 12.33 -25.37
CA PRO A 293 -0.16 10.97 -25.71
C PRO A 293 1.36 10.80 -25.59
N GLU A 294 2.14 11.87 -25.67
CA GLU A 294 3.60 11.90 -25.52
C GLU A 294 4.09 11.49 -24.12
N TYR A 295 3.23 11.60 -23.08
CA TYR A 295 3.58 11.19 -21.72
C TYR A 295 3.40 9.70 -21.46
N LEU A 296 2.70 8.98 -22.34
CA LEU A 296 2.48 7.55 -22.18
C LEU A 296 3.78 6.78 -22.51
N ALA A 297 4.37 6.14 -21.50
CA ALA A 297 5.56 5.31 -21.71
C ALA A 297 5.21 4.11 -22.61
N LYS A 298 6.12 3.77 -23.52
CA LYS A 298 5.91 2.68 -24.50
C LYS A 298 5.68 1.32 -23.81
N ASP A 299 6.53 1.01 -22.84
CA ASP A 299 6.48 -0.23 -22.04
C ASP A 299 5.89 0.03 -20.64
N ASN A 300 4.82 0.83 -20.61
CA ASN A 300 4.12 1.16 -19.37
C ASN A 300 3.48 -0.06 -18.69
N PHE A 301 2.94 0.16 -17.50
CA PHE A 301 2.38 -0.88 -16.66
C PHE A 301 0.84 -0.95 -16.71
N MET A 302 0.23 -0.70 -17.88
CA MET A 302 -1.22 -0.76 -18.10
C MET A 302 -1.86 -2.08 -17.62
N GLY A 303 -1.15 -3.22 -17.80
CA GLY A 303 -1.64 -4.53 -17.38
C GLY A 303 -1.86 -4.68 -15.87
N PHE A 304 -1.25 -3.83 -15.05
CA PHE A 304 -1.49 -3.79 -13.60
C PHE A 304 -2.80 -3.07 -13.27
N ILE A 305 -3.07 -1.94 -13.93
CA ILE A 305 -4.20 -1.05 -13.62
C ILE A 305 -5.46 -1.30 -14.47
N SER A 306 -5.39 -2.11 -15.51
CA SER A 306 -6.53 -2.40 -16.38
C SER A 306 -6.52 -3.84 -16.90
N ASN A 307 -7.69 -4.46 -16.96
CA ASN A 307 -7.87 -5.82 -17.50
C ASN A 307 -8.29 -5.81 -18.99
N ASP A 308 -8.59 -4.64 -19.55
CA ASP A 308 -9.19 -4.46 -20.87
C ASP A 308 -8.45 -3.39 -21.69
N LYS A 309 -7.12 -3.36 -21.53
CA LYS A 309 -6.20 -2.49 -22.28
C LYS A 309 -6.49 -0.99 -22.14
N GLY A 310 -6.99 -0.61 -20.97
CA GLY A 310 -7.24 0.77 -20.59
C GLY A 310 -8.68 1.23 -20.78
N GLU A 311 -9.61 0.38 -21.23
CA GLU A 311 -11.01 0.77 -21.34
C GLU A 311 -11.62 1.10 -19.96
N THR A 312 -11.35 0.27 -18.96
CA THR A 312 -11.75 0.47 -17.56
C THR A 312 -10.56 0.36 -16.61
N TYR A 313 -10.67 1.06 -15.47
CA TYR A 313 -9.73 0.91 -14.36
C TYR A 313 -10.16 -0.28 -13.51
N ASN A 314 -9.24 -1.19 -13.24
CA ASN A 314 -9.51 -2.35 -12.41
C ASN A 314 -9.42 -2.06 -10.89
N LEU A 315 -9.17 -0.80 -10.52
CA LEU A 315 -9.05 -0.26 -9.16
C LEU A 315 -7.72 -0.57 -8.44
N CYS A 316 -6.80 -1.30 -9.06
CA CYS A 316 -5.51 -1.63 -8.45
C CYS A 316 -4.57 -0.43 -8.33
N HIS A 317 -4.05 -0.24 -7.13
CA HIS A 317 -3.04 0.77 -6.83
C HIS A 317 -2.02 0.25 -5.80
N PHE A 318 -0.86 0.88 -5.77
CA PHE A 318 0.15 0.77 -4.72
C PHE A 318 -0.29 1.60 -3.52
N TRP A 319 -0.12 1.07 -2.32
CA TRP A 319 -0.60 1.72 -1.11
C TRP A 319 0.43 2.71 -0.57
N SER A 320 0.16 4.01 -0.78
CA SER A 320 1.15 5.10 -0.69
C SER A 320 1.71 5.41 0.70
N ASN A 321 1.16 4.84 1.79
CA ASN A 321 1.75 5.02 3.12
C ASN A 321 3.16 4.40 3.25
N PHE A 322 3.52 3.46 2.37
CA PHE A 322 4.90 3.10 2.09
C PHE A 322 5.23 3.44 0.63
N GLU A 323 6.15 4.38 0.44
CA GLU A 323 6.71 4.72 -0.85
C GLU A 323 8.20 5.02 -0.68
N VAL A 324 9.06 4.31 -1.41
CA VAL A 324 10.44 4.73 -1.64
C VAL A 324 10.54 5.12 -3.10
N ALA A 325 10.61 6.42 -3.39
CA ALA A 325 10.51 6.88 -4.77
C ALA A 325 11.38 8.10 -5.06
N SER A 326 11.69 8.29 -6.34
CA SER A 326 12.45 9.43 -6.82
C SER A 326 11.57 10.67 -6.91
N LEU A 327 11.99 11.74 -6.23
CA LEU A 327 11.34 13.06 -6.34
C LEU A 327 11.43 13.62 -7.76
N LYS A 328 12.41 13.19 -8.57
CA LYS A 328 12.54 13.56 -9.98
C LYS A 328 11.30 13.15 -10.80
N PHE A 329 10.65 12.05 -10.43
CA PHE A 329 9.44 11.60 -11.11
C PHE A 329 8.28 12.56 -10.88
N TRP A 330 8.01 12.93 -9.63
CA TRP A 330 6.95 13.89 -9.29
C TRP A 330 7.24 15.29 -9.86
N ARG A 331 8.53 15.66 -9.93
CA ARG A 331 8.98 16.92 -10.54
C ARG A 331 8.98 16.91 -12.07
N SER A 332 8.75 15.76 -12.71
CA SER A 332 8.71 15.66 -14.17
C SER A 332 7.53 16.44 -14.74
N GLN A 333 7.68 16.92 -15.99
CA GLN A 333 6.61 17.66 -16.66
C GLN A 333 5.32 16.82 -16.78
N ALA A 334 5.45 15.52 -17.11
CA ALA A 334 4.31 14.61 -17.24
C ALA A 334 3.48 14.54 -15.95
N TYR A 335 4.12 14.38 -14.79
CA TYR A 335 3.41 14.32 -13.52
C TYR A 335 2.83 15.67 -13.11
N ARG A 336 3.58 16.77 -13.33
CA ARG A 336 3.11 18.14 -13.04
C ARG A 336 1.83 18.45 -13.81
N ASP A 337 1.83 18.20 -15.11
CA ASP A 337 0.67 18.44 -15.99
C ASP A 337 -0.50 17.53 -15.61
N TYR A 338 -0.23 16.27 -15.29
CA TYR A 338 -1.26 15.33 -14.84
C TYR A 338 -1.93 15.79 -13.56
N PHE A 339 -1.15 16.14 -12.53
CA PHE A 339 -1.68 16.67 -11.28
C PHE A 339 -2.46 17.98 -11.50
N GLU A 340 -1.91 18.93 -12.26
CA GLU A 340 -2.55 20.21 -12.54
C GLU A 340 -3.89 20.03 -13.27
N TYR A 341 -3.94 19.10 -14.23
CA TYR A 341 -5.19 18.71 -14.90
C TYR A 341 -6.19 18.11 -13.90
N LEU A 342 -5.79 17.13 -13.08
CA LEU A 342 -6.67 16.49 -12.10
C LEU A 342 -7.18 17.51 -11.06
N ASP A 343 -6.33 18.41 -10.58
CA ASP A 343 -6.69 19.43 -9.60
C ASP A 343 -7.77 20.39 -10.13
N GLN A 344 -7.69 20.77 -11.41
CA GLN A 344 -8.69 21.59 -12.11
C GLN A 344 -10.07 20.90 -12.23
N THR A 345 -10.12 19.56 -12.26
CA THR A 345 -11.41 18.84 -12.29
C THR A 345 -12.17 18.91 -10.97
N GLY A 346 -11.44 19.15 -9.87
CA GLY A 346 -11.98 19.18 -8.51
C GLY A 346 -12.29 17.82 -7.89
N GLY A 347 -11.86 16.71 -8.49
CA GLY A 347 -12.13 15.35 -8.01
C GLY A 347 -11.65 15.07 -6.57
N PHE A 348 -10.57 15.71 -6.11
CA PHE A 348 -10.13 15.65 -4.71
C PHE A 348 -11.21 16.13 -3.71
N PHE A 349 -12.08 17.06 -4.13
CA PHE A 349 -13.07 17.70 -3.24
C PHE A 349 -14.52 17.31 -3.56
N TYR A 350 -14.85 17.09 -4.83
CA TYR A 350 -16.16 16.64 -5.27
C TYR A 350 -16.34 15.13 -5.13
N GLU A 351 -15.24 14.37 -5.14
CA GLU A 351 -15.20 12.94 -4.81
C GLU A 351 -14.33 12.75 -3.55
N ARG A 352 -13.49 11.72 -3.51
CA ARG A 352 -12.51 11.48 -2.44
C ARG A 352 -11.27 10.79 -3.00
N TRP A 353 -10.72 11.35 -4.08
CA TRP A 353 -9.52 10.83 -4.73
C TRP A 353 -8.36 10.76 -3.74
N GLY A 354 -7.89 9.56 -3.47
CA GLY A 354 -6.67 9.33 -2.71
C GLY A 354 -5.43 9.63 -3.55
N ASP A 355 -4.34 10.02 -2.89
CA ASP A 355 -3.02 10.08 -3.48
C ASP A 355 -2.55 8.72 -4.00
N ALA A 356 -2.85 7.63 -3.28
CA ALA A 356 -2.44 6.28 -3.64
C ALA A 356 -2.86 5.87 -5.08
N PRO A 357 -4.15 5.95 -5.48
CA PRO A 357 -4.53 5.69 -6.87
C PRO A 357 -3.99 6.73 -7.86
N VAL A 358 -3.82 8.01 -7.48
CA VAL A 358 -3.25 9.05 -8.36
C VAL A 358 -1.78 8.74 -8.68
N HIS A 359 -0.95 8.49 -7.66
CA HIS A 359 0.45 8.09 -7.78
C HIS A 359 0.59 6.82 -8.60
N SER A 360 -0.25 5.82 -8.32
CA SER A 360 -0.18 4.52 -8.98
C SER A 360 -0.53 4.58 -10.45
N ILE A 361 -1.57 5.33 -10.82
CA ILE A 361 -1.94 5.55 -12.22
C ILE A 361 -0.81 6.29 -12.94
N ALA A 362 -0.26 7.34 -12.34
CA ALA A 362 0.84 8.08 -12.94
C ALA A 362 2.09 7.20 -13.14
N ALA A 363 2.53 6.48 -12.10
CA ALA A 363 3.67 5.56 -12.18
C ALA A 363 3.42 4.49 -13.24
N ALA A 364 2.22 3.89 -13.27
CA ALA A 364 1.89 2.84 -14.22
C ALA A 364 1.75 3.33 -15.68
N LEU A 365 1.51 4.61 -15.93
CA LEU A 365 1.36 5.15 -17.30
C LEU A 365 2.61 5.88 -17.81
N PHE A 366 3.29 6.63 -16.95
CA PHE A 366 4.37 7.54 -17.34
C PHE A 366 5.77 6.93 -17.20
N LEU A 367 5.90 5.78 -16.55
CA LEU A 367 7.15 5.05 -16.42
C LEU A 367 7.11 3.75 -17.22
N PRO A 368 8.24 3.31 -17.79
CA PRO A 368 8.44 1.92 -18.13
C PRO A 368 8.23 1.04 -16.90
N LYS A 369 7.56 -0.11 -17.04
CA LYS A 369 7.15 -0.94 -15.91
C LYS A 369 8.33 -1.45 -15.06
N ASP A 370 9.50 -1.65 -15.66
CA ASP A 370 10.72 -2.10 -14.97
C ASP A 370 11.32 -1.05 -14.02
N LYS A 371 10.84 0.20 -14.06
CA LYS A 371 11.14 1.26 -13.09
C LYS A 371 10.37 1.14 -11.78
N ILE A 372 9.33 0.30 -11.74
CA ILE A 372 8.53 0.04 -10.56
C ILE A 372 9.08 -1.20 -9.86
N HIS A 373 9.28 -1.10 -8.55
CA HIS A 373 9.87 -2.16 -7.73
C HIS A 373 8.94 -2.55 -6.59
N TYR A 374 8.77 -3.86 -6.40
CA TYR A 374 8.06 -4.42 -5.26
C TYR A 374 9.09 -4.92 -4.24
N PHE A 375 9.12 -4.28 -3.07
CA PHE A 375 9.96 -4.69 -1.95
C PHE A 375 9.35 -5.89 -1.23
N HIS A 376 9.55 -7.07 -1.81
CA HIS A 376 9.07 -8.34 -1.25
C HIS A 376 9.76 -8.74 0.07
N ASP A 377 10.88 -8.10 0.38
CA ASP A 377 11.83 -8.35 1.45
C ASP A 377 11.67 -7.36 2.62
N VAL A 378 10.93 -6.27 2.40
CA VAL A 378 10.58 -5.29 3.43
C VAL A 378 9.25 -5.68 4.08
N GLY A 379 9.33 -6.54 5.11
CA GLY A 379 8.18 -6.84 5.97
C GLY A 379 7.57 -5.56 6.51
N TYR A 380 6.32 -5.26 6.15
CA TYR A 380 5.69 -3.97 6.41
C TYR A 380 4.23 -4.12 6.81
N ASN A 381 3.78 -3.36 7.81
CA ASN A 381 2.39 -3.27 8.22
C ASN A 381 1.94 -1.82 8.33
N HIS A 382 0.70 -1.59 7.92
CA HIS A 382 -0.04 -0.39 8.26
C HIS A 382 -1.51 -0.78 8.48
N GLY A 383 -2.07 -0.42 9.64
CA GLY A 383 -3.44 -0.80 10.00
C GLY A 383 -3.67 -2.31 9.93
N VAL A 384 -4.60 -2.73 9.07
CA VAL A 384 -5.06 -4.13 8.96
C VAL A 384 -4.32 -4.95 7.90
N TYR A 385 -3.45 -4.34 7.10
CA TYR A 385 -2.75 -5.03 6.02
C TYR A 385 -1.27 -5.14 6.33
N THR A 386 -0.73 -6.34 6.09
CA THR A 386 0.67 -6.66 6.29
C THR A 386 1.22 -7.26 5.01
N GLN A 387 2.35 -6.77 4.53
CA GLN A 387 3.27 -7.49 3.67
C GLN A 387 4.23 -8.25 4.59
N CYS A 388 4.36 -9.55 4.41
CA CYS A 388 5.31 -10.36 5.18
C CYS A 388 6.06 -11.30 4.22
N PRO A 389 7.41 -11.28 4.19
CA PRO A 389 8.18 -12.21 3.39
C PRO A 389 7.76 -13.67 3.67
N LEU A 390 7.41 -14.42 2.64
CA LEU A 390 6.82 -15.76 2.82
C LEU A 390 7.86 -16.82 3.16
N ASN A 391 9.06 -16.71 2.60
CA ASN A 391 10.13 -17.66 2.81
C ASN A 391 10.59 -17.67 4.27
N ALA A 392 10.62 -18.86 4.88
CA ALA A 392 10.91 -19.00 6.31
C ALA A 392 12.39 -18.73 6.65
N GLU A 393 13.31 -19.18 5.79
CA GLU A 393 14.75 -18.97 5.98
C GLU A 393 15.08 -17.48 5.94
N PHE A 394 14.61 -16.77 4.91
CA PHE A 394 14.70 -15.32 4.82
C PHE A 394 14.21 -14.63 6.10
N ARG A 395 13.02 -15.02 6.60
CA ARG A 395 12.47 -14.41 7.82
C ARG A 395 13.35 -14.61 9.04
N TYR A 396 14.00 -15.77 9.17
CA TYR A 396 14.90 -16.04 10.29
C TYR A 396 16.22 -15.28 10.17
N GLU A 397 16.80 -15.26 8.97
CA GLU A 397 18.04 -14.53 8.68
C GLU A 397 17.88 -13.02 8.88
N HIS A 398 16.74 -12.47 8.48
CA HIS A 398 16.42 -11.04 8.60
C HIS A 398 15.65 -10.69 9.87
N ARG A 399 15.58 -11.60 10.86
CA ARG A 399 14.93 -11.38 12.17
C ARG A 399 13.53 -10.76 12.05
N CYS A 400 12.76 -11.22 11.07
CA CYS A 400 11.40 -10.78 10.80
C CYS A 400 10.45 -11.19 11.95
N ASP A 401 9.62 -10.28 12.43
CA ASP A 401 8.64 -10.55 13.50
C ASP A 401 7.17 -10.63 13.03
N CYS A 402 6.92 -10.55 11.71
CA CYS A 402 5.59 -10.71 11.13
C CYS A 402 5.12 -12.18 11.06
N ASN A 403 3.80 -12.37 11.12
CA ASN A 403 3.16 -13.66 10.86
C ASN A 403 2.91 -13.81 9.35
N PRO A 404 3.50 -14.81 8.64
CA PRO A 404 3.28 -14.99 7.21
C PRO A 404 1.83 -15.30 6.86
N ASN A 405 1.03 -15.84 7.79
CA ASN A 405 -0.42 -16.01 7.58
C ASN A 405 -1.16 -14.68 7.46
N SER A 406 -0.59 -13.59 7.97
CA SER A 406 -1.14 -12.25 7.85
C SER A 406 -0.69 -11.54 6.57
N ASP A 407 0.16 -12.15 5.74
CA ASP A 407 0.54 -11.57 4.45
C ASP A 407 -0.70 -11.32 3.59
N PHE A 408 -0.75 -10.10 3.04
CA PHE A 408 -1.83 -9.60 2.22
C PHE A 408 -1.55 -9.76 0.73
N THR A 409 -0.28 -9.89 0.33
CA THR A 409 0.18 -9.81 -1.06
C THR A 409 -0.64 -10.66 -2.02
N PHE A 410 -0.96 -11.90 -1.66
CA PHE A 410 -1.70 -12.83 -2.52
C PHE A 410 -3.17 -13.05 -2.10
N ARG A 411 -3.72 -12.22 -1.22
CA ARG A 411 -5.13 -12.29 -0.81
C ARG A 411 -6.06 -11.72 -1.89
N GLY A 412 -7.32 -12.14 -1.88
CA GLY A 412 -8.29 -11.77 -2.92
C GLY A 412 -8.53 -10.27 -3.10
N TYR A 413 -8.38 -9.46 -2.04
CA TYR A 413 -8.51 -8.00 -2.11
C TYR A 413 -7.18 -7.25 -2.34
N SER A 414 -6.07 -7.98 -2.47
CA SER A 414 -4.78 -7.42 -2.87
C SER A 414 -4.63 -7.43 -4.40
N CYS A 415 -3.75 -6.58 -4.90
CA CYS A 415 -3.36 -6.55 -6.31
C CYS A 415 -2.02 -7.24 -6.58
N GLY A 416 -1.43 -7.93 -5.60
CA GLY A 416 -0.13 -8.60 -5.76
C GLY A 416 -0.12 -9.67 -6.85
N LYS A 417 -1.19 -10.49 -6.97
CA LYS A 417 -1.30 -11.46 -8.09
C LYS A 417 -1.21 -10.78 -9.46
N LYS A 418 -1.91 -9.65 -9.62
CA LYS A 418 -1.91 -8.85 -10.85
C LYS A 418 -0.55 -8.22 -11.12
N TYR A 419 0.13 -7.72 -10.08
CA TYR A 419 1.48 -7.19 -10.20
C TYR A 419 2.43 -8.25 -10.77
N TYR A 420 2.47 -9.44 -10.18
CA TYR A 420 3.33 -10.54 -10.64
C TYR A 420 3.00 -10.96 -12.08
N GLU A 421 1.71 -11.09 -12.40
CA GLU A 421 1.25 -11.43 -13.75
C GLU A 421 1.66 -10.37 -14.79
N ALA A 422 1.45 -9.08 -14.49
CA ALA A 422 1.79 -7.99 -15.41
C ALA A 422 3.30 -7.76 -15.57
N MET A 423 4.10 -8.11 -14.55
CA MET A 423 5.57 -8.10 -14.61
C MET A 423 6.16 -9.36 -15.24
N ASN A 424 5.37 -10.42 -15.48
CA ASN A 424 5.84 -11.76 -15.84
C ASN A 424 6.82 -12.35 -14.82
N LEU A 425 6.52 -12.17 -13.53
CA LEU A 425 7.31 -12.73 -12.43
C LEU A 425 6.72 -14.07 -11.98
N GLU A 426 7.61 -15.00 -11.65
CA GLU A 426 7.21 -16.21 -10.93
C GLU A 426 6.81 -15.83 -9.50
N LYS A 427 5.65 -16.32 -9.05
CA LYS A 427 5.19 -16.13 -7.67
C LYS A 427 6.06 -17.01 -6.74
N PRO A 428 6.40 -16.55 -5.52
CA PRO A 428 7.20 -17.34 -4.58
C PRO A 428 6.50 -18.65 -4.28
N LYS A 429 7.21 -19.79 -4.22
CA LYS A 429 6.61 -21.14 -4.12
C LYS A 429 5.57 -21.25 -3.00
N GLU A 430 5.83 -20.57 -1.90
CA GLU A 430 5.00 -20.52 -0.70
C GLU A 430 3.66 -19.80 -0.91
N TRP A 431 3.47 -19.02 -1.98
CA TRP A 431 2.25 -18.22 -2.21
C TRP A 431 0.97 -19.04 -2.18
N VAL A 432 1.03 -20.31 -2.57
CA VAL A 432 -0.11 -21.23 -2.58
C VAL A 432 -0.68 -21.47 -1.19
N ASP A 433 0.15 -21.36 -0.15
CA ASP A 433 -0.20 -21.57 1.25
C ASP A 433 -0.81 -20.32 1.90
N TYR A 434 -0.64 -19.14 1.29
CA TYR A 434 -0.93 -17.83 1.89
C TYR A 434 -1.91 -16.95 1.06
N GLN A 435 -2.72 -17.55 0.18
CA GLN A 435 -3.60 -16.84 -0.76
C GLN A 435 -5.05 -16.60 -0.30
#